data_AF-A0A0F6SHY4-F1
#
_entry.id   AF-A0A0F6SHY4-F1
#
_cell.length_a   1.000
_cell.length_b   1.000
_cell.length_c   1.000
_cell.angle_alpha   90.00
_cell.angle_beta   90.00
_cell.angle_gamma   90.00
#
_symmetry.space_group_name_H-M   'P 1'
#
loop_
_entity.id
_entity.type
_entity.pdbx_description
1 polymer ?
#
loop_
_entity_poly.entity_id
_entity_poly.type
_entity_poly.pdbx_seq_one_letter_code
_entity_poly.pdbx_strand_id
1 'polypeptide(L)'
;MVLRESDVDRWPGGDVATQRMPQFAAIGEFAGSQVIVLRDPELTTVVPLELGGVLLVTAVYCEGDRSLDGHLEMLPVSGWHVLPRKFRATGGNYTLFDGSLSGKALKDPALQPKILEEHGGVIQFALAEGTYDVECFGPWDPDAQTSLWLTRVVRSAV
;
A
#
# COMPACT_ATOMS: atom_id res chain seq x y z
N MET A 1 -2.39 3.59 -1.78
CA MET A 1 -3.84 3.30 -1.94
C MET A 1 -3.98 1.89 -2.50
N VAL A 2 -4.88 1.07 -1.93
CA VAL A 2 -5.29 -0.23 -2.50
C VAL A 2 -6.77 -0.17 -2.85
N LEU A 3 -7.08 -0.46 -4.12
CA LEU A 3 -8.44 -0.42 -4.68
C LEU A 3 -8.63 -1.59 -5.66
N ARG A 4 -9.86 -2.06 -5.87
CA ARG A 4 -10.15 -3.04 -6.93
C ARG A 4 -9.78 -2.47 -8.29
N GLU A 5 -9.18 -3.29 -9.15
CA GLU A 5 -8.75 -2.87 -10.49
C GLU A 5 -9.91 -2.25 -11.30
N SER A 6 -11.12 -2.82 -11.19
CA SER A 6 -12.33 -2.33 -11.87
C SER A 6 -12.77 -0.92 -11.47
N ASP A 7 -12.29 -0.42 -10.33
CA ASP A 7 -12.73 0.84 -9.74
C ASP A 7 -11.70 1.96 -9.96
N VAL A 8 -10.49 1.62 -10.41
CA VAL A 8 -9.38 2.56 -10.63
C VAL A 8 -9.78 3.69 -11.58
N ASP A 9 -10.51 3.41 -12.66
CA ASP A 9 -10.91 4.41 -13.66
C ASP A 9 -11.76 5.53 -13.10
N ARG A 10 -12.47 5.22 -12.02
CA ARG A 10 -13.38 6.14 -11.35
C ARG A 10 -12.70 6.90 -10.22
N TRP A 11 -11.47 6.51 -9.86
CA TRP A 11 -10.72 7.13 -8.78
C TRP A 11 -10.44 8.61 -9.09
N PRO A 12 -10.93 9.55 -8.27
CA PRO A 12 -10.80 10.98 -8.56
C PRO A 12 -9.39 11.53 -8.32
N GLY A 13 -8.54 10.84 -7.56
CA GLY A 13 -7.27 11.38 -7.06
C GLY A 13 -7.47 12.38 -5.91
N GLY A 14 -6.36 12.94 -5.42
CA GLY A 14 -6.36 14.10 -4.52
C GLY A 14 -6.80 13.83 -3.07
N ASP A 15 -7.47 14.83 -2.47
CA ASP A 15 -7.65 14.97 -1.01
C ASP A 15 -8.44 13.87 -0.29
N VAL A 16 -9.09 12.98 -1.05
CA VAL A 16 -9.75 11.78 -0.52
C VAL A 16 -8.75 10.84 0.17
N ALA A 17 -7.49 10.84 -0.28
CA ALA A 17 -6.41 10.09 0.36
C ALA A 17 -5.69 10.86 1.49
N THR A 18 -5.88 12.17 1.61
CA THR A 18 -5.04 13.08 2.43
C THR A 18 -5.70 13.60 3.70
N GLN A 19 -7.02 13.41 3.88
CA GLN A 19 -7.73 13.84 5.09
C GLN A 19 -7.04 13.28 6.34
N ARG A 20 -6.60 14.16 7.26
CA ARG A 20 -5.84 13.89 8.48
C ARG A 20 -6.10 12.49 9.07
N MET A 21 -5.37 11.51 8.58
CA MET A 21 -5.41 10.17 9.13
C MET A 21 -4.59 10.20 10.42
N PRO A 22 -5.13 9.73 11.57
CA PRO A 22 -4.37 9.65 12.82
C PRO A 22 -3.25 8.59 12.77
N GLN A 23 -3.27 7.76 11.72
CA GLN A 23 -2.40 6.62 11.47
C GLN A 23 -2.02 6.61 9.98
N PHE A 24 -0.88 6.02 9.64
CA PHE A 24 -0.35 6.01 8.27
C PHE A 24 -1.07 5.03 7.32
N ALA A 25 -1.94 4.16 7.84
CA ALA A 25 -2.88 3.38 7.03
C ALA A 25 -4.28 3.37 7.63
N ALA A 26 -5.33 3.32 6.80
CA ALA A 26 -6.71 3.09 7.25
C ALA A 26 -7.55 2.39 6.19
N ILE A 27 -8.73 1.95 6.61
CA ILE A 27 -9.73 1.33 5.75
C ILE A 27 -10.89 2.29 5.56
N GLY A 28 -11.12 2.65 4.29
CA GLY A 28 -12.21 3.51 3.84
C GLY A 28 -13.21 2.77 2.95
N GLU A 29 -14.07 3.53 2.28
CA GLU A 29 -15.01 3.02 1.29
C GLU A 29 -15.02 3.93 0.05
N PHE A 30 -15.05 3.33 -1.13
CA PHE A 30 -15.20 4.00 -2.41
C PHE A 30 -16.06 3.14 -3.35
N ALA A 31 -17.04 3.75 -4.01
CA ALA A 31 -17.95 3.07 -4.95
C ALA A 31 -18.59 1.78 -4.38
N GLY A 32 -18.93 1.78 -3.08
CA GLY A 32 -19.51 0.63 -2.39
C GLY A 32 -18.52 -0.50 -2.11
N SER A 33 -17.22 -0.23 -2.14
CA SER A 33 -16.16 -1.22 -1.87
C SER A 33 -15.10 -0.67 -0.94
N GLN A 34 -14.52 -1.56 -0.16
CA GLN A 34 -13.49 -1.15 0.79
C GLN A 34 -12.20 -0.78 0.06
N VAL A 35 -11.51 0.21 0.60
CA VAL A 35 -10.21 0.66 0.12
C VAL A 35 -9.23 0.74 1.28
N ILE A 36 -7.95 0.48 1.01
CA ILE A 36 -6.89 0.74 1.98
C ILE A 36 -6.20 2.03 1.58
N VAL A 37 -6.33 3.04 2.43
CA VAL A 37 -5.65 4.33 2.27
C VAL A 37 -4.32 4.24 3.00
N LEU A 38 -3.23 4.57 2.31
CA LEU A 38 -1.88 4.66 2.85
C LEU A 38 -1.46 6.13 2.76
N ARG A 39 -0.84 6.65 3.82
CA ARG A 39 -0.41 8.05 3.91
C ARG A 39 1.04 8.11 4.36
N ASP A 40 1.90 8.61 3.47
CA ASP A 40 3.20 9.16 3.81
C ASP A 40 3.51 10.34 2.87
N PRO A 41 3.92 11.53 3.37
CA PRO A 41 4.30 12.66 2.53
C PRO A 41 5.57 12.46 1.69
N GLU A 42 6.40 11.45 2.00
CA GLU A 42 7.67 11.15 1.30
C GLU A 42 7.64 9.78 0.59
N LEU A 43 6.43 9.25 0.36
CA LEU A 43 6.18 7.92 -0.20
C LEU A 43 7.07 7.61 -1.42
N THR A 44 7.96 6.64 -1.28
CA THR A 44 8.77 6.10 -2.38
C THR A 44 8.59 4.58 -2.39
N THR A 45 7.60 4.11 -3.14
CA THR A 45 7.00 2.76 -3.11
C THR A 45 8.00 1.61 -3.22
N VAL A 46 7.69 0.46 -2.58
CA VAL A 46 8.36 -0.83 -2.88
C VAL A 46 7.42 -2.07 -2.85
N VAL A 47 7.86 -3.08 -3.62
CA VAL A 47 7.29 -4.32 -4.19
C VAL A 47 6.59 -5.32 -3.23
N PRO A 48 5.54 -6.04 -3.68
CA PRO A 48 4.95 -7.17 -2.97
C PRO A 48 5.89 -8.39 -2.92
N LEU A 49 5.96 -9.09 -1.78
CA LEU A 49 6.57 -10.42 -1.69
C LEU A 49 5.53 -11.51 -1.44
N GLU A 50 5.66 -12.53 -2.28
CA GLU A 50 4.88 -13.73 -2.60
C GLU A 50 3.43 -14.01 -2.14
N LEU A 51 2.77 -14.66 -3.09
CA LEU A 51 1.42 -15.18 -3.21
C LEU A 51 1.22 -16.47 -2.40
N GLY A 52 0.18 -16.49 -1.56
CA GLY A 52 -0.18 -17.66 -0.75
C GLY A 52 -0.86 -17.29 0.58
N GLY A 53 -0.82 -16.02 0.97
CA GLY A 53 -1.42 -15.54 2.23
C GLY A 53 -1.38 -14.02 2.46
N VAL A 54 -0.69 -13.29 1.57
CA VAL A 54 -0.60 -11.83 1.40
C VAL A 54 0.44 -11.11 2.28
N LEU A 55 1.31 -10.34 1.62
CA LEU A 55 2.18 -9.30 2.19
C LEU A 55 2.12 -8.05 1.28
N LEU A 56 1.94 -6.89 1.88
CA LEU A 56 2.31 -5.61 1.26
C LEU A 56 3.30 -4.94 2.22
N VAL A 57 4.27 -4.19 1.72
CA VAL A 57 5.18 -3.36 2.52
C VAL A 57 5.34 -2.06 1.76
N THR A 58 5.07 -0.93 2.40
CA THR A 58 5.28 0.40 1.83
C THR A 58 6.59 0.94 2.39
N ALA A 59 7.58 1.16 1.53
CA ALA A 59 8.82 1.83 1.92
C ALA A 59 8.70 3.35 1.67
N VAL A 60 9.49 4.11 2.42
CA VAL A 60 9.60 5.57 2.35
C VAL A 60 11.10 5.82 2.37
N TYR A 61 11.62 6.27 1.22
CA TYR A 61 13.03 6.50 0.91
C TYR A 61 14.03 5.39 1.31
N CYS A 62 14.46 4.63 0.31
CA CYS A 62 15.66 3.80 0.35
C CYS A 62 16.65 4.37 -0.69
N GLU A 63 17.93 4.52 -0.37
CA GLU A 63 18.98 4.95 -1.32
C GLU A 63 19.29 3.85 -2.36
N GLY A 64 18.29 3.43 -3.15
CA GLY A 64 18.39 2.48 -4.26
C GLY A 64 18.02 1.01 -3.93
N ASP A 65 17.73 0.25 -4.99
CA ASP A 65 17.15 -1.11 -4.98
C ASP A 65 17.93 -2.15 -4.15
N ARG A 66 19.26 -1.99 -3.97
CA ARG A 66 20.07 -2.96 -3.20
C ARG A 66 19.86 -2.88 -1.68
N SER A 67 19.36 -1.77 -1.17
CA SER A 67 19.07 -1.64 0.27
C SER A 67 17.81 -2.41 0.68
N LEU A 68 16.88 -2.56 -0.27
CA LEU A 68 15.59 -3.19 -0.05
C LEU A 68 15.68 -4.66 0.37
N ASP A 69 16.36 -5.49 -0.42
CA ASP A 69 16.40 -6.94 -0.16
C ASP A 69 17.02 -7.24 1.22
N GLY A 70 18.04 -6.46 1.61
CA GLY A 70 18.64 -6.55 2.95
C GLY A 70 17.70 -6.12 4.07
N HIS A 71 16.87 -5.09 3.86
CA HIS A 71 15.86 -4.66 4.83
C HIS A 71 14.73 -5.70 4.97
N LEU A 72 14.30 -6.34 3.88
CA LEU A 72 13.21 -7.32 3.91
C LEU A 72 13.51 -8.53 4.82
N GLU A 73 14.76 -8.97 4.87
CA GLU A 73 15.20 -10.04 5.79
C GLU A 73 15.16 -9.62 7.27
N MET A 74 15.20 -8.31 7.54
CA MET A 74 15.21 -7.74 8.89
C MET A 74 13.82 -7.32 9.37
N LEU A 75 12.75 -7.62 8.62
CA LEU A 75 11.40 -7.19 8.97
C LEU A 75 11.01 -7.65 10.38
N PRO A 76 10.41 -6.76 11.20
CA PRO A 76 9.95 -7.12 12.53
C PRO A 76 8.95 -8.27 12.46
N VAL A 77 9.15 -9.31 13.26
CA VAL A 77 8.20 -10.44 13.37
C VAL A 77 7.10 -10.18 14.42
N SER A 78 7.28 -9.18 15.27
CA SER A 78 6.38 -8.81 16.37
C SER A 78 6.28 -7.30 16.52
N GLY A 79 5.31 -6.82 17.30
CA GLY A 79 5.11 -5.38 17.53
C GLY A 79 4.20 -4.69 16.50
N TRP A 80 3.59 -5.47 15.61
CA TRP A 80 2.59 -4.99 14.67
C TRP A 80 1.30 -4.58 15.38
N HIS A 81 0.79 -3.41 15.05
CA HIS A 81 -0.51 -2.92 15.47
C HIS A 81 -1.56 -3.28 14.42
N VAL A 82 -2.58 -4.04 14.83
CA VAL A 82 -3.71 -4.38 13.95
C VAL A 82 -4.72 -3.23 13.96
N LEU A 83 -5.12 -2.75 12.78
CA LEU A 83 -6.17 -1.74 12.68
C LEU A 83 -7.51 -2.26 13.23
N PRO A 84 -8.34 -1.41 13.88
CA PRO A 84 -9.61 -1.86 14.47
C PRO A 84 -10.63 -2.41 13.46
N ARG A 85 -10.54 -1.98 12.20
CA ARG A 85 -11.39 -2.47 11.11
C ARG A 85 -10.63 -3.51 10.30
N LYS A 86 -11.34 -4.55 9.86
CA LYS A 86 -10.81 -5.56 8.93
C LYS A 86 -11.15 -5.21 7.49
N PHE A 87 -10.23 -5.51 6.57
CA PHE A 87 -10.42 -5.36 5.14
C PHE A 87 -11.11 -6.60 4.57
N ARG A 88 -12.17 -6.42 3.78
CA ARG A 88 -12.95 -7.48 3.14
C ARG A 88 -12.71 -7.42 1.65
N ALA A 89 -12.00 -8.41 1.14
CA ALA A 89 -11.79 -8.57 -0.28
C ALA A 89 -12.92 -9.42 -0.88
N THR A 90 -13.45 -8.99 -2.03
CA THR A 90 -14.46 -9.74 -2.80
C THR A 90 -13.83 -10.77 -3.74
N GLY A 91 -12.54 -11.07 -3.60
CA GLY A 91 -11.77 -11.78 -4.60
C GLY A 91 -11.40 -10.90 -5.81
N GLY A 92 -10.44 -11.36 -6.62
CA GLY A 92 -10.06 -10.75 -7.89
C GLY A 92 -8.84 -9.82 -7.81
N ASN A 93 -8.70 -8.95 -8.82
CA ASN A 93 -7.55 -8.07 -8.97
C ASN A 93 -7.71 -6.75 -8.22
N TYR A 94 -6.62 -6.32 -7.59
CA TYR A 94 -6.46 -5.07 -6.87
C TYR A 94 -5.22 -4.35 -7.37
N THR A 95 -5.22 -3.04 -7.17
CA THR A 95 -4.15 -2.15 -7.59
C THR A 95 -3.65 -1.35 -6.40
N LEU A 96 -2.33 -1.37 -6.18
CA LEU A 96 -1.60 -0.52 -5.25
C LEU A 96 -0.91 0.62 -6.02
N PHE A 97 -1.16 1.86 -5.60
CA PHE A 97 -0.61 3.07 -6.23
C PHE A 97 -0.68 4.27 -5.26
N ASP A 98 -0.04 5.40 -5.60
CA ASP A 98 -0.20 6.65 -4.86
C ASP A 98 -1.63 7.21 -5.01
N GLY A 99 -2.34 7.34 -3.89
CA GLY A 99 -3.71 7.84 -3.86
C GLY A 99 -3.87 9.30 -4.32
N SER A 100 -2.79 10.09 -4.37
CA SER A 100 -2.80 11.46 -4.90
C SER A 100 -3.09 11.49 -6.40
N LEU A 101 -2.70 10.45 -7.15
CA LEU A 101 -2.91 10.31 -8.59
C LEU A 101 -4.37 9.96 -8.90
N SER A 102 -4.94 10.59 -9.93
CA SER A 102 -6.25 10.20 -10.45
C SER A 102 -6.19 8.92 -11.29
N GLY A 103 -7.28 8.18 -11.37
CA GLY A 103 -7.40 6.99 -12.23
C GLY A 103 -7.03 7.25 -13.69
N LYS A 104 -7.40 8.44 -14.20
CA LYS A 104 -7.04 8.88 -15.54
C LYS A 104 -5.53 9.04 -15.71
N ALA A 105 -4.84 9.61 -14.71
CA ALA A 105 -3.39 9.77 -14.76
C ALA A 105 -2.67 8.42 -14.77
N LEU A 106 -3.14 7.46 -13.99
CA LEU A 106 -2.58 6.10 -13.91
C LEU A 106 -2.68 5.34 -15.24
N LYS A 107 -3.65 5.68 -16.09
CA LYS A 107 -3.86 5.06 -17.40
C LYS A 107 -3.19 5.78 -18.55
N ASP A 108 -2.57 6.93 -18.32
CA ASP A 108 -1.89 7.69 -19.35
C ASP A 108 -0.47 7.14 -19.58
N PRO A 109 -0.17 6.51 -20.73
CA PRO A 109 1.16 5.96 -20.99
C PRO A 109 2.25 7.03 -20.99
N ALA A 110 1.91 8.29 -21.32
CA ALA A 110 2.87 9.38 -21.31
C ALA A 110 3.29 9.78 -19.89
N LEU A 111 2.47 9.48 -18.89
CA LEU A 111 2.78 9.75 -17.48
C LEU A 111 3.48 8.58 -16.78
N GLN A 112 3.54 7.40 -17.40
CA GLN A 112 4.14 6.21 -16.79
C GLN A 112 5.59 6.43 -16.30
N PRO A 113 6.51 7.06 -17.06
CA PRO A 113 7.87 7.30 -16.56
C PRO A 113 7.89 8.20 -15.32
N LYS A 114 7.06 9.26 -15.34
CA LYS A 114 6.94 10.20 -14.22
C LYS A 114 6.32 9.55 -12.98
N ILE A 115 5.29 8.71 -13.16
CA ILE A 115 4.66 7.97 -12.07
C ILE A 115 5.64 6.98 -11.45
N LEU A 116 6.47 6.33 -12.26
CA LEU A 116 7.51 5.43 -11.75
C LEU A 116 8.55 6.20 -10.93
N GLU A 117 9.04 7.33 -11.46
CA GLU A 117 10.09 8.13 -10.83
C GLU A 117 9.61 8.84 -9.55
N GLU A 118 8.44 9.47 -9.57
CA GLU A 118 7.97 10.33 -8.48
C GLU A 118 7.05 9.62 -7.48
N HIS A 119 6.39 8.53 -7.89
CA HIS A 119 5.38 7.83 -7.09
C HIS A 119 5.67 6.34 -6.90
N GLY A 120 6.79 5.84 -7.44
CA GLY A 120 7.20 4.44 -7.35
C GLY A 120 6.28 3.45 -8.09
N GLY A 121 5.48 3.94 -9.03
CA GLY A 121 4.73 3.11 -9.97
C GLY A 121 3.34 2.63 -9.51
N VAL A 122 2.83 1.62 -10.24
CA VAL A 122 1.52 1.00 -10.03
C VAL A 122 1.71 -0.51 -10.00
N ILE A 123 1.17 -1.16 -8.97
CA ILE A 123 1.34 -2.58 -8.74
C ILE A 123 -0.03 -3.27 -8.79
N GLN A 124 -0.16 -4.29 -9.64
CA GLN A 124 -1.37 -5.10 -9.76
C GLN A 124 -1.16 -6.45 -9.06
N PHE A 125 -2.16 -6.91 -8.31
CA PHE A 125 -2.09 -8.18 -7.59
C PHE A 125 -3.48 -8.78 -7.38
N ALA A 126 -3.55 -10.09 -7.15
CA ALA A 126 -4.80 -10.77 -6.85
C ALA A 126 -4.98 -10.98 -5.33
N LEU A 127 -6.20 -10.76 -4.84
CA LEU A 127 -6.61 -11.16 -3.49
C LEU A 127 -7.69 -12.23 -3.60
N ALA A 128 -7.63 -13.23 -2.74
CA ALA A 128 -8.72 -14.17 -2.57
C ALA A 128 -9.91 -13.49 -1.87
N GLU A 129 -11.11 -14.06 -2.03
CA GLU A 129 -12.24 -13.63 -1.22
C GLU A 129 -11.98 -13.95 0.25
N GLY A 130 -12.24 -12.96 1.13
CA GLY A 130 -12.05 -13.17 2.55
C GLY A 130 -11.96 -11.89 3.37
N THR A 131 -11.70 -12.09 4.65
CA THR A 131 -11.43 -11.01 5.61
C THR A 131 -9.94 -11.00 5.95
N TYR A 132 -9.37 -9.81 6.00
CA TYR A 132 -7.95 -9.54 6.16
C TYR A 132 -7.75 -8.53 7.28
N ASP A 133 -6.77 -8.80 8.13
CA ASP A 133 -6.23 -7.83 9.07
C ASP A 133 -5.27 -6.89 8.33
N VAL A 134 -5.41 -5.58 8.60
CA VAL A 134 -4.44 -4.59 8.13
C VAL A 134 -3.58 -4.25 9.32
N GLU A 135 -2.29 -4.50 9.18
CA GLU A 135 -1.32 -4.37 10.26
C GLU A 135 -0.31 -3.29 9.93
N CYS A 136 0.07 -2.54 10.94
CA CYS A 136 0.91 -1.37 10.87
C CYS A 136 2.10 -1.53 11.81
N PHE A 137 3.30 -1.21 11.36
CA PHE A 137 4.49 -1.12 12.19
C PHE A 137 5.23 0.18 11.89
N GLY A 138 5.65 0.91 12.91
CA GLY A 138 6.53 2.05 12.72
C GLY A 138 6.57 3.03 13.90
N PRO A 139 7.56 3.95 13.92
CA PRO A 139 8.66 4.00 12.96
C PRO A 139 9.59 2.78 13.12
N TRP A 140 10.15 2.31 12.00
CA TRP A 140 11.12 1.22 11.95
C TRP A 140 12.41 1.73 11.32
N ASP A 141 13.49 1.67 12.09
CA ASP A 141 14.79 2.18 11.68
C ASP A 141 15.75 0.99 11.45
N PRO A 142 15.74 0.35 10.26
CA PRO A 142 16.63 -0.78 9.97
C PRO A 142 18.12 -0.38 9.95
N ASP A 143 18.42 0.90 9.72
CA ASP A 143 19.75 1.46 9.76
C ASP A 143 19.73 2.96 10.11
N ALA A 144 20.88 3.64 10.00
CA ALA A 144 21.04 5.05 10.37
C ALA A 144 20.47 6.06 9.36
N GLN A 145 20.05 5.61 8.17
CA GLN A 145 19.62 6.46 7.06
C GLN A 145 18.16 6.24 6.68
N THR A 146 17.58 5.12 7.09
CA THR A 146 16.24 4.70 6.72
C THR A 146 15.31 4.66 7.93
N SER A 147 14.15 5.32 7.83
CA SER A 147 13.06 5.29 8.80
C SER A 147 11.75 4.99 8.08
N LEU A 148 11.10 3.88 8.41
CA LEU A 148 9.98 3.33 7.64
C LEU A 148 8.70 3.17 8.46
N TRP A 149 7.57 3.32 7.77
CA TRP A 149 6.24 2.96 8.25
C TRP A 149 5.68 1.82 7.41
N LEU A 150 5.60 0.61 7.97
CA LEU A 150 5.26 -0.60 7.23
C LEU A 150 3.79 -0.94 7.37
N THR A 151 3.10 -1.22 6.26
CA THR A 151 1.72 -1.72 6.27
C THR A 151 1.65 -3.07 5.58
N ARG A 152 1.13 -4.11 6.24
CA ARG A 152 0.82 -5.41 5.61
C ARG A 152 -0.64 -5.78 5.74
N VAL A 153 -1.12 -6.60 4.81
CA VAL A 153 -2.50 -7.09 4.77
C VAL A 153 -2.44 -8.61 4.88
N VAL A 154 -2.92 -9.16 5.99
CA VAL A 154 -2.77 -10.60 6.32
C VAL A 154 -4.15 -11.21 6.39
N ARG A 155 -4.33 -12.42 5.83
CA ARG A 155 -5.63 -13.11 5.95
C ARG A 155 -5.93 -13.37 7.42
N SER A 156 -7.11 -12.95 7.88
CA SER A 156 -7.52 -13.20 9.28
C SER A 156 -7.60 -14.70 9.54
N ALA A 157 -7.03 -15.15 10.67
CA ALA A 157 -7.28 -16.48 11.19
C ALA A 157 -8.78 -16.64 11.46
N VAL A 158 -9.34 -17.79 11.04
CA VAL A 158 -10.73 -18.18 11.27
C VAL A 158 -10.92 -18.57 12.72
#